data_AF-A0A7S4HZE2-F1
#
_entry.id   AF-A0A7S4HZE2-F1
#
_cell.length_a   1.000
_cell.length_b   1.000
_cell.length_c   1.000
_cell.angle_alpha   90.00
_cell.angle_beta   90.00
_cell.angle_gamma   90.00
#
_symmetry.space_group_name_H-M   'P 1'
#
loop_
_entity.id
_entity.type
_entity.pdbx_description
1 polymer ?
#
loop_
_entity_poly.entity_id
_entity_poly.type
_entity_poly.pdbx_seq_one_letter_code
_entity_poly.pdbx_strand_id
1 'polypeptide(L)'
;EHKLYGGFEDDAAAAAAHKMRMTNPILHVVNALLVKTIAIRRLNRSSTEGWISAVLFALHPVRVSRASLGSSNGRIMLSGSFFLWALYVHPNSRPDGAAAGAYGSNDAHGGTTAGTEARIKAVVASTALYSLGLLSKTAAVSLPVALLIVPWYHRGALRRRDLTDVLPLFAAGILLISLDMSFDDRSVVGFGYTVQQRILLGTRAVCFYLSKFLCPTDLVMIYPRWNVEIDPLYVWHSCFGAVAFLLLYLGYASMTGGMGRGPFASLLFFGAALGPSLCLVDYSYMQYSFVADRFQYLACAGPAAVVAGSLDALFGSARIGEGAKRASASMLGALLVVTPGALTNSHSRHFLDGGTYFPRVVDRNPRSVHGWKASGGSSRVDRRFTTGAAEMARNAVDRWERSTAAEAERDHLGGRPSRMYAGGRDSSRFGFDPAAERTVRGGHGTPEEGHRIRRE
;
A
#
# COMPACT_ATOMS: atom_id res chain seq x y z
N GLU A 1 15.46 9.92 0.24
CA GLU A 1 14.38 10.62 0.97
C GLU A 1 14.89 11.90 1.64
N HIS A 2 16.05 11.89 2.30
CA HIS A 2 16.69 13.11 2.84
C HIS A 2 17.03 14.15 1.75
N LYS A 3 17.68 13.74 0.64
CA LYS A 3 17.85 14.56 -0.59
C LYS A 3 16.55 14.96 -1.32
N LEU A 4 15.39 14.44 -0.93
CA LEU A 4 14.10 14.71 -1.62
C LEU A 4 13.27 15.80 -0.94
N TYR A 5 13.63 16.17 0.31
CA TYR A 5 12.96 17.20 1.11
C TYR A 5 13.94 18.22 1.73
N GLY A 6 15.24 17.93 1.76
CA GLY A 6 16.27 18.96 1.94
C GLY A 6 16.37 19.81 0.68
N GLY A 7 16.41 21.14 0.83
CA GLY A 7 16.38 22.10 -0.26
C GLY A 7 17.28 21.71 -1.43
N PHE A 8 16.72 21.80 -2.64
CA PHE A 8 17.46 21.55 -3.87
C PHE A 8 18.47 22.69 -4.06
N GLU A 9 19.75 22.42 -3.83
CA GLU A 9 20.84 23.35 -4.17
C GLU A 9 21.13 23.39 -5.68
N ASP A 10 20.55 22.46 -6.47
CA ASP A 10 20.72 22.36 -7.93
C ASP A 10 19.46 22.73 -8.73
N ASP A 11 19.58 23.71 -9.63
CA ASP A 11 18.52 24.17 -10.54
C ASP A 11 17.93 23.05 -11.42
N ALA A 12 18.76 22.07 -11.81
CA ALA A 12 18.31 20.91 -12.59
C ALA A 12 17.39 19.98 -11.78
N ALA A 13 17.64 19.82 -10.48
CA ALA A 13 16.80 19.03 -9.59
C ALA A 13 15.47 19.75 -9.30
N ALA A 14 15.49 21.09 -9.20
CA ALA A 14 14.28 21.90 -9.10
C ALA A 14 13.39 21.81 -10.35
N ALA A 15 13.98 21.87 -11.55
CA ALA A 15 13.25 21.71 -12.81
C ALA A 15 12.67 20.30 -12.99
N ALA A 16 13.43 19.26 -12.61
CA ALA A 16 12.94 17.87 -12.60
C ALA A 16 11.80 17.69 -11.60
N ALA A 17 11.92 18.26 -10.40
CA ALA A 17 10.85 18.28 -9.42
C ALA A 17 9.60 18.94 -10.01
N HIS A 18 9.70 20.14 -10.58
CA HIS A 18 8.57 20.85 -11.21
C HIS A 18 7.83 20.00 -12.25
N LYS A 19 8.55 19.36 -13.17
CA LYS A 19 7.94 18.44 -14.17
C LYS A 19 7.18 17.29 -13.48
N MET A 20 7.75 16.69 -12.45
CA MET A 20 7.10 15.60 -11.71
C MET A 20 5.85 16.06 -10.94
N ARG A 21 5.84 17.31 -10.45
CA ARG A 21 4.66 17.91 -9.79
C ARG A 21 3.45 18.01 -10.70
N MET A 22 3.66 18.15 -12.02
CA MET A 22 2.57 18.21 -13.01
C MET A 22 2.19 16.83 -13.55
N THR A 23 3.17 15.94 -13.74
CA THR A 23 2.92 14.59 -14.29
C THR A 23 2.16 13.68 -13.32
N ASN A 24 2.42 13.77 -12.01
CA ASN A 24 1.79 12.88 -11.03
C ASN A 24 0.26 13.04 -10.96
N PRO A 25 -0.31 14.25 -10.86
CA PRO A 25 -1.76 14.43 -10.93
C PRO A 25 -2.39 13.91 -12.23
N ILE A 26 -1.72 14.12 -13.37
CA ILE A 26 -2.22 13.64 -14.68
C ILE A 26 -2.28 12.11 -14.68
N LEU A 27 -1.18 11.44 -14.30
CA LEU A 27 -1.15 9.98 -14.16
C LEU A 27 -2.20 9.50 -13.15
N HIS A 28 -2.45 10.24 -12.08
CA HIS A 28 -3.47 9.89 -11.11
C HIS A 28 -4.88 9.89 -11.70
N VAL A 29 -5.22 10.94 -12.45
CA VAL A 29 -6.50 11.07 -13.13
C VAL A 29 -6.67 9.97 -14.17
N VAL A 30 -5.63 9.69 -14.97
CA VAL A 30 -5.62 8.58 -15.94
C VAL A 30 -5.90 7.25 -15.23
N ASN A 31 -5.24 6.99 -14.10
CA ASN A 31 -5.47 5.79 -13.30
C ASN A 31 -6.91 5.69 -12.78
N ALA A 32 -7.49 6.78 -12.27
CA ALA A 32 -8.87 6.80 -11.81
C ALA A 32 -9.87 6.52 -12.95
N LEU A 33 -9.65 7.09 -14.13
CA LEU A 33 -10.47 6.83 -15.31
C LEU A 33 -10.32 5.41 -15.83
N LEU A 34 -9.12 4.81 -15.74
CA LEU A 34 -8.91 3.41 -16.05
C LEU A 34 -9.66 2.50 -15.07
N VAL A 35 -9.66 2.80 -13.76
CA VAL A 35 -10.44 2.04 -12.77
C VAL A 35 -11.93 2.05 -13.12
N LYS A 36 -12.51 3.21 -13.46
CA LYS A 36 -13.88 3.30 -13.99
C LYS A 36 -14.05 2.43 -15.23
N THR A 37 -13.14 2.57 -16.19
CA THR A 37 -13.26 1.90 -17.50
C THR A 37 -13.17 0.38 -17.35
N ILE A 38 -12.31 -0.12 -16.46
CA ILE A 38 -12.18 -1.54 -16.13
C ILE A 38 -13.46 -2.02 -15.43
N ALA A 39 -13.98 -1.29 -14.44
CA ALA A 39 -15.22 -1.66 -13.77
C ALA A 39 -16.37 -1.84 -14.80
N ILE A 40 -16.55 -0.87 -15.70
CA ILE A 40 -17.62 -0.91 -16.70
C ILE A 40 -17.35 -1.98 -17.77
N ARG A 41 -16.18 -1.95 -18.42
CA ARG A 41 -15.90 -2.74 -19.65
C ARG A 41 -15.36 -4.14 -19.39
N ARG A 42 -14.80 -4.39 -18.20
CA ARG A 42 -14.17 -5.67 -17.84
C ARG A 42 -14.92 -6.41 -16.75
N LEU A 43 -15.57 -5.70 -15.83
CA LEU A 43 -16.35 -6.31 -14.75
C LEU A 43 -17.88 -6.23 -14.97
N ASN A 44 -18.31 -5.66 -16.10
CA ASN A 44 -19.73 -5.47 -16.47
C ASN A 44 -20.54 -4.76 -15.38
N ARG A 45 -19.92 -3.78 -14.72
CA ARG A 45 -20.54 -2.95 -13.68
C ARG A 45 -21.28 -1.77 -14.29
N SER A 46 -22.23 -1.20 -13.55
CA SER A 46 -23.02 -0.06 -14.03
C SER A 46 -22.12 1.18 -14.22
N SER A 47 -22.57 2.14 -15.05
CA SER A 47 -21.86 3.42 -15.22
C SER A 47 -21.70 4.15 -13.88
N THR A 48 -22.73 4.08 -13.04
CA THR A 48 -22.75 4.65 -11.69
C THR A 48 -21.67 4.05 -10.82
N GLU A 49 -21.58 2.72 -10.76
CA GLU A 49 -20.57 2.02 -9.97
C GLU A 49 -19.15 2.33 -10.45
N GLY A 50 -18.95 2.43 -11.76
CA GLY A 50 -17.67 2.83 -12.34
C GLY A 50 -17.24 4.23 -11.91
N TRP A 51 -18.16 5.19 -11.91
CA TRP A 51 -17.88 6.56 -11.47
C TRP A 51 -17.65 6.65 -9.96
N ILE A 52 -18.46 5.98 -9.14
CA ILE A 52 -18.24 5.95 -7.68
C ILE A 52 -16.87 5.36 -7.38
N SER A 53 -16.50 4.25 -8.02
CA SER A 53 -15.18 3.62 -7.87
C SER A 53 -14.05 4.58 -8.24
N ALA A 54 -14.18 5.33 -9.33
CA ALA A 54 -13.18 6.31 -9.75
C ALA A 54 -13.08 7.52 -8.83
N VAL A 55 -14.20 8.04 -8.32
CA VAL A 55 -14.21 9.18 -7.37
C VAL A 55 -13.57 8.76 -6.05
N LEU A 56 -13.97 7.61 -5.50
CA LEU A 56 -13.35 7.04 -4.32
C LEU A 56 -11.86 6.77 -4.55
N PHE A 57 -11.48 6.25 -5.72
CA PHE A 57 -10.08 6.06 -6.09
C PHE A 57 -9.34 7.40 -6.28
N ALA A 58 -9.96 8.46 -6.78
CA ALA A 58 -9.26 9.73 -7.03
C ALA A 58 -9.08 10.57 -5.77
N LEU A 59 -10.08 10.59 -4.89
CA LEU A 59 -10.16 11.54 -3.77
C LEU A 59 -9.79 10.94 -2.42
N HIS A 60 -9.36 9.67 -2.37
CA HIS A 60 -9.03 9.03 -1.10
C HIS A 60 -7.77 9.65 -0.43
N PRO A 61 -7.84 10.09 0.84
CA PRO A 61 -6.73 10.80 1.51
C PRO A 61 -5.40 10.04 1.56
N VAL A 62 -5.45 8.71 1.67
CA VAL A 62 -4.27 7.82 1.65
C VAL A 62 -3.39 8.02 0.39
N ARG A 63 -3.93 8.56 -0.71
CA ARG A 63 -3.21 8.72 -1.98
C ARG A 63 -2.38 9.99 -2.06
N VAL A 64 -2.65 10.94 -1.19
CA VAL A 64 -2.04 12.27 -1.19
C VAL A 64 -0.52 12.20 -1.08
N SER A 65 0.01 11.25 -0.31
CA SER A 65 1.46 11.06 -0.15
C SER A 65 2.22 10.84 -1.48
N ARG A 66 1.51 10.45 -2.56
CA ARG A 66 2.09 10.26 -3.90
C ARG A 66 1.41 11.06 -5.01
N ALA A 67 0.15 11.44 -4.82
CA ALA A 67 -0.62 12.26 -5.77
C ALA A 67 -0.41 13.77 -5.59
N SER A 68 0.04 14.21 -4.41
CA SER A 68 0.24 15.62 -4.14
C SER A 68 1.40 16.20 -4.95
N LEU A 69 1.27 17.50 -5.29
CA LEU A 69 2.33 18.29 -5.91
C LEU A 69 3.60 18.35 -5.05
N GLY A 70 3.59 17.92 -3.79
CA GLY A 70 4.80 17.81 -2.95
C GLY A 70 5.64 16.55 -3.22
N SER A 71 5.06 15.50 -3.81
CA SER A 71 5.74 14.22 -4.02
C SER A 71 6.60 14.23 -5.29
N SER A 72 7.92 14.21 -5.13
CA SER A 72 8.92 14.15 -6.20
C SER A 72 9.16 12.74 -6.77
N ASN A 73 8.30 11.74 -6.47
CA ASN A 73 8.49 10.36 -6.95
C ASN A 73 7.21 9.77 -7.58
N GLY A 74 7.12 9.87 -8.91
CA GLY A 74 6.00 9.38 -9.72
C GLY A 74 6.03 7.89 -10.08
N ARG A 75 7.04 7.13 -9.65
CA ARG A 75 7.24 5.73 -10.09
C ARG A 75 6.04 4.82 -9.79
N ILE A 76 5.36 5.02 -8.65
CA ILE A 76 4.18 4.23 -8.27
C ILE A 76 2.99 4.56 -9.18
N MET A 77 2.81 5.83 -9.55
CA MET A 77 1.71 6.26 -10.43
C MET A 77 1.91 5.74 -11.86
N LEU A 78 3.15 5.83 -12.37
CA LEU A 78 3.51 5.34 -13.69
C LEU A 78 3.39 3.81 -13.76
N SER A 79 3.97 3.11 -12.80
CA SER A 79 3.84 1.65 -12.66
C SER A 79 2.36 1.22 -12.56
N GLY A 80 1.56 1.95 -11.77
CA GLY A 80 0.12 1.73 -11.67
C GLY A 80 -0.63 1.96 -12.98
N SER A 81 -0.20 2.92 -13.80
CA SER A 81 -0.79 3.19 -15.12
C SER A 81 -0.55 2.03 -16.07
N PHE A 82 0.68 1.56 -16.14
CA PHE A 82 1.03 0.38 -16.93
C PHE A 82 0.32 -0.88 -16.44
N PHE A 83 0.21 -1.08 -15.12
CA PHE A 83 -0.55 -2.16 -14.51
C PHE A 83 -2.02 -2.15 -14.97
N LEU A 84 -2.70 -1.00 -14.86
CA LEU A 84 -4.12 -0.88 -15.22
C LEU A 84 -4.33 -1.00 -16.73
N TRP A 85 -3.43 -0.46 -17.55
CA TRP A 85 -3.50 -0.62 -19.00
C TRP A 85 -3.30 -2.08 -19.43
N ALA A 86 -2.32 -2.78 -18.85
CA ALA A 86 -2.12 -4.20 -19.08
C ALA A 86 -3.37 -5.00 -18.67
N LEU A 87 -3.92 -4.75 -17.47
CA LEU A 87 -5.17 -5.34 -17.01
C LEU A 87 -6.32 -5.09 -17.99
N TYR A 88 -6.42 -3.87 -18.53
CA TYR A 88 -7.47 -3.49 -19.47
C TYR A 88 -7.33 -4.16 -20.84
N VAL A 89 -6.13 -4.27 -21.40
CA VAL A 89 -5.91 -4.79 -22.77
C VAL A 89 -5.97 -6.33 -22.81
N HIS A 90 -5.57 -6.99 -21.72
CA HIS A 90 -5.43 -8.44 -21.65
C HIS A 90 -6.73 -9.18 -22.06
N PRO A 91 -6.63 -10.27 -22.84
CA PRO A 91 -7.81 -11.01 -23.32
C PRO A 91 -8.68 -11.58 -22.19
N ASN A 92 -8.07 -12.12 -21.13
CA ASN A 92 -8.81 -12.69 -19.98
C ASN A 92 -9.71 -11.70 -19.24
N SER A 93 -9.50 -10.40 -19.43
CA SER A 93 -10.31 -9.37 -18.77
C SER A 93 -11.64 -9.11 -19.47
N ARG A 94 -11.86 -9.64 -20.68
CA ARG A 94 -13.10 -9.42 -21.45
C ARG A 94 -14.24 -10.30 -20.91
N PRO A 95 -15.47 -9.76 -20.75
CA PRO A 95 -16.64 -10.58 -20.42
C PRO A 95 -16.90 -11.62 -21.51
N ASP A 96 -17.28 -12.84 -21.10
CA ASP A 96 -17.70 -13.89 -22.02
C ASP A 96 -18.99 -13.44 -22.73
N GLY A 97 -18.88 -13.17 -24.04
CA GLY A 97 -19.92 -12.51 -24.87
C GLY A 97 -19.37 -11.35 -25.69
N ALA A 98 -18.46 -10.54 -25.13
CA ALA A 98 -17.67 -9.58 -25.92
C ALA A 98 -16.64 -10.27 -26.81
N ALA A 99 -16.18 -11.45 -26.38
CA ALA A 99 -15.43 -12.36 -27.23
C ALA A 99 -16.32 -12.94 -28.34
N ALA A 100 -17.60 -13.26 -28.10
CA ALA A 100 -18.49 -13.83 -29.12
C ALA A 100 -18.88 -12.83 -30.24
N GLY A 101 -18.91 -11.53 -29.93
CA GLY A 101 -19.17 -10.47 -30.92
C GLY A 101 -17.95 -10.01 -31.74
N ALA A 102 -16.73 -10.30 -31.28
CA ALA A 102 -15.49 -10.00 -32.01
C ALA A 102 -14.75 -11.26 -32.53
N TYR A 103 -15.09 -12.42 -31.96
CA TYR A 103 -14.64 -13.76 -32.31
C TYR A 103 -15.91 -14.62 -32.40
N GLY A 104 -16.56 -14.55 -33.56
CA GLY A 104 -17.91 -15.03 -33.83
C GLY A 104 -18.33 -16.30 -33.09
N SER A 105 -19.50 -16.21 -32.45
CA SER A 105 -20.43 -17.33 -32.38
C SER A 105 -20.92 -17.63 -33.81
N ASN A 106 -20.16 -18.44 -34.53
CA ASN A 106 -20.58 -19.37 -35.56
C ASN A 106 -19.30 -19.95 -36.16
N ASP A 107 -19.13 -21.25 -35.94
CA ASP A 107 -18.51 -22.22 -36.86
C ASP A 107 -17.79 -23.29 -36.06
N ALA A 108 -18.49 -24.41 -35.90
CA ALA A 108 -17.94 -25.66 -35.42
C ALA A 108 -16.87 -26.27 -36.36
N HIS A 109 -16.42 -25.58 -37.43
CA HIS A 109 -15.52 -26.14 -38.45
C HIS A 109 -14.51 -25.15 -39.08
N GLY A 110 -13.99 -24.15 -38.36
CA GLY A 110 -12.90 -23.33 -38.90
C GLY A 110 -12.51 -22.13 -38.04
N GLY A 111 -11.54 -22.30 -37.14
CA GLY A 111 -10.98 -21.19 -36.37
C GLY A 111 -10.25 -20.21 -37.30
N THR A 112 -10.82 -19.04 -37.55
CA THR A 112 -10.18 -18.00 -38.37
C THR A 112 -8.85 -17.57 -37.74
N THR A 113 -7.77 -17.68 -38.52
CA THR A 113 -6.39 -17.29 -38.14
C THR A 113 -6.31 -15.87 -37.57
N ALA A 114 -7.11 -14.95 -38.13
CA ALA A 114 -7.24 -13.56 -37.69
C ALA A 114 -7.64 -13.41 -36.21
N GLY A 115 -8.47 -14.33 -35.70
CA GLY A 115 -8.95 -14.29 -34.32
C GLY A 115 -7.83 -14.61 -33.31
N THR A 116 -7.05 -15.64 -33.63
CA THR A 116 -5.88 -16.07 -32.85
C THR A 116 -4.79 -15.00 -32.85
N GLU A 117 -4.54 -14.37 -34.00
CA GLU A 117 -3.53 -13.31 -34.14
C GLU A 117 -3.86 -12.09 -33.27
N ALA A 118 -5.10 -11.60 -33.30
CA ALA A 118 -5.52 -10.46 -32.48
C ALA A 118 -5.38 -10.74 -30.97
N ARG A 119 -5.66 -11.99 -30.55
CA ARG A 119 -5.45 -12.40 -29.16
C ARG A 119 -3.97 -12.40 -28.79
N ILE A 120 -3.11 -13.00 -29.62
CA ILE A 120 -1.66 -13.04 -29.35
C ILE A 120 -1.12 -11.61 -29.26
N LYS A 121 -1.52 -10.71 -30.18
CA LYS A 121 -1.17 -9.28 -30.11
C LYS A 121 -1.59 -8.65 -28.79
N ALA A 122 -2.78 -8.95 -28.27
CA ALA A 122 -3.23 -8.44 -26.97
C ALA A 122 -2.44 -9.00 -25.78
N VAL A 123 -2.07 -10.28 -25.80
CA VAL A 123 -1.21 -10.89 -24.75
C VAL A 123 0.18 -10.27 -24.79
N VAL A 124 0.78 -10.11 -25.97
CA VAL A 124 2.08 -9.47 -26.15
C VAL A 124 2.03 -8.02 -25.69
N ALA A 125 1.02 -7.25 -26.10
CA ALA A 125 0.84 -5.87 -25.67
C ALA A 125 0.68 -5.75 -24.14
N SER A 126 -0.13 -6.63 -23.54
CA SER A 126 -0.29 -6.67 -22.07
C SER A 126 1.01 -7.04 -21.36
N THR A 127 1.79 -7.96 -21.91
CA THR A 127 3.08 -8.37 -21.35
C THR A 127 4.10 -7.24 -21.44
N ALA A 128 4.16 -6.54 -22.58
CA ALA A 128 5.04 -5.38 -22.76
C ALA A 128 4.68 -4.24 -21.79
N LEU A 129 3.39 -3.90 -21.67
CA LEU A 129 2.92 -2.91 -20.70
C LEU A 129 3.27 -3.32 -19.27
N TYR A 130 3.04 -4.59 -18.90
CA TYR A 130 3.41 -5.11 -17.59
C TYR A 130 4.92 -4.99 -17.30
N SER A 131 5.77 -5.34 -18.27
CA SER A 131 7.22 -5.17 -18.16
C SER A 131 7.63 -3.71 -17.95
N LEU A 132 7.03 -2.76 -18.68
CA LEU A 132 7.24 -1.33 -18.44
C LEU A 132 6.80 -0.91 -17.02
N GLY A 133 5.72 -1.50 -16.51
CA GLY A 133 5.26 -1.34 -15.14
C GLY A 133 6.29 -1.80 -14.11
N LEU A 134 6.89 -2.97 -14.32
CA LEU A 134 7.94 -3.53 -13.46
C LEU A 134 9.24 -2.72 -13.52
N LEU A 135 9.67 -2.32 -14.71
CA LEU A 135 10.84 -1.45 -14.91
C LEU A 135 10.65 -0.07 -14.27
N SER A 136 9.39 0.42 -14.18
CA SER A 136 9.07 1.64 -13.44
C SER A 136 9.10 1.41 -11.92
N LYS A 137 8.45 0.35 -11.45
CA LYS A 137 8.46 -0.10 -10.06
C LYS A 137 7.99 -1.56 -9.95
N THR A 138 8.74 -2.37 -9.19
CA THR A 138 8.44 -3.79 -8.92
C THR A 138 7.11 -4.08 -8.21
N ALA A 139 6.42 -3.06 -7.68
CA ALA A 139 5.10 -3.21 -7.05
C ALA A 139 4.02 -3.75 -8.02
N ALA A 140 4.21 -3.63 -9.33
CA ALA A 140 3.28 -4.16 -10.33
C ALA A 140 3.23 -5.70 -10.41
N VAL A 141 4.17 -6.43 -9.76
CA VAL A 141 4.30 -7.90 -9.84
C VAL A 141 3.03 -8.69 -9.59
N SER A 142 2.08 -8.14 -8.87
CA SER A 142 0.80 -8.77 -8.56
C SER A 142 -0.17 -8.84 -9.75
N LEU A 143 0.13 -8.21 -10.89
CA LEU A 143 -0.77 -8.16 -12.05
C LEU A 143 -1.20 -9.54 -12.56
N PRO A 144 -0.31 -10.53 -12.75
CA PRO A 144 -0.71 -11.85 -13.25
C PRO A 144 -1.76 -12.50 -12.35
N VAL A 145 -1.65 -12.34 -11.03
CA VAL A 145 -2.64 -12.83 -10.07
C VAL A 145 -3.95 -12.07 -10.21
N ALA A 146 -3.90 -10.73 -10.32
CA ALA A 146 -5.09 -9.90 -10.53
C ALA A 146 -5.85 -10.25 -11.83
N LEU A 147 -5.12 -10.60 -12.89
CA LEU A 147 -5.69 -11.01 -14.18
C LEU A 147 -6.48 -12.31 -14.12
N LEU A 148 -6.13 -13.23 -13.21
CA LEU A 148 -6.87 -14.47 -13.01
C LEU A 148 -8.17 -14.26 -12.24
N ILE A 149 -8.29 -13.18 -11.47
CA ILE A 149 -9.52 -12.88 -10.72
C ILE A 149 -10.68 -12.56 -11.67
N VAL A 150 -10.43 -11.87 -12.77
CA VAL A 150 -11.47 -11.43 -13.73
C VAL A 150 -12.22 -12.61 -14.40
N PRO A 151 -11.54 -13.59 -15.02
CA PRO A 151 -12.23 -14.75 -15.61
C PRO A 151 -12.94 -15.58 -14.54
N TRP A 152 -12.36 -15.72 -13.35
CA TRP A 152 -13.02 -16.39 -12.22
C TRP A 152 -14.27 -15.64 -11.75
N TYR A 153 -14.25 -14.31 -11.71
CA TYR A 153 -15.40 -13.49 -11.35
C TYR A 153 -16.59 -13.72 -12.30
N HIS A 154 -16.35 -13.81 -13.61
CA HIS A 154 -17.41 -14.05 -14.59
C HIS A 154 -17.88 -15.51 -14.63
N ARG A 155 -16.95 -16.48 -14.62
CA ARG A 155 -17.28 -17.90 -14.84
C ARG A 155 -17.42 -18.74 -13.57
N GLY A 156 -16.86 -18.28 -12.45
CA GLY A 156 -16.63 -19.10 -11.25
C GLY A 156 -15.52 -20.14 -11.39
N ALA A 157 -14.88 -20.26 -12.56
CA ALA A 157 -13.84 -21.24 -12.83
C ALA A 157 -12.77 -20.70 -13.79
N LEU A 158 -11.53 -21.13 -13.58
CA LEU A 158 -10.40 -20.86 -14.45
C LEU A 158 -10.25 -21.97 -15.49
N ARG A 159 -10.08 -21.58 -16.75
CA ARG A 159 -9.79 -22.50 -17.86
C ARG A 159 -8.27 -22.59 -18.04
N ARG A 160 -7.80 -23.71 -18.61
CA ARG A 160 -6.38 -23.86 -19.01
C ARG A 160 -5.89 -22.69 -19.87
N ARG A 161 -6.77 -22.18 -20.75
CA ARG A 161 -6.51 -21.01 -21.60
C ARG A 161 -6.17 -19.75 -20.81
N ASP A 162 -6.87 -19.51 -19.69
CA ASP A 162 -6.62 -18.32 -18.87
C ASP A 162 -5.22 -18.38 -18.26
N LEU A 163 -4.81 -19.57 -17.82
CA LEU A 163 -3.49 -19.82 -17.25
C LEU A 163 -2.40 -19.67 -18.31
N THR A 164 -2.61 -20.22 -19.52
CA THR A 164 -1.62 -20.09 -20.61
C THR A 164 -1.44 -18.66 -21.09
N ASP A 165 -2.50 -17.84 -21.09
CA ASP A 165 -2.41 -16.43 -21.51
C ASP A 165 -1.68 -15.55 -20.49
N VAL A 166 -1.72 -15.92 -19.21
CA VAL A 166 -1.04 -15.18 -18.13
C VAL A 166 0.41 -15.67 -17.92
N LEU A 167 0.75 -16.88 -18.38
CA LEU A 167 2.09 -17.46 -18.20
C LEU A 167 3.25 -16.57 -18.66
N PRO A 168 3.19 -15.88 -19.83
CA PRO A 168 4.27 -14.95 -20.24
C PRO A 168 4.49 -13.81 -19.25
N LEU A 169 3.43 -13.35 -18.56
CA LEU A 169 3.54 -12.30 -17.56
C LEU A 169 4.18 -12.83 -16.26
N PHE A 170 3.88 -14.06 -15.85
CA PHE A 170 4.60 -14.70 -14.74
C PHE A 170 6.10 -14.83 -15.05
N ALA A 171 6.44 -15.30 -16.27
CA ALA A 171 7.82 -15.42 -16.70
C ALA A 171 8.54 -14.06 -16.72
N ALA A 172 7.93 -13.02 -17.30
CA ALA A 172 8.47 -11.67 -17.29
C ALA A 172 8.64 -11.10 -15.87
N GLY A 173 7.68 -11.39 -14.97
CA GLY A 173 7.75 -10.98 -13.58
C GLY A 173 8.91 -11.61 -12.82
N ILE A 174 9.05 -12.93 -12.92
CA ILE A 174 10.15 -13.68 -12.29
C ILE A 174 11.49 -13.16 -12.83
N LEU A 175 11.61 -13.01 -14.15
CA LEU A 175 12.84 -12.54 -14.79
C LEU A 175 13.24 -11.13 -14.30
N LEU A 176 12.34 -10.16 -14.41
CA LEU A 176 12.64 -8.77 -14.08
C LEU A 176 12.85 -8.56 -12.58
N ILE A 177 12.17 -9.32 -11.71
CA ILE A 177 12.44 -9.26 -10.26
C ILE A 177 13.77 -9.91 -9.92
N SER A 178 14.09 -11.05 -10.53
CA SER A 178 15.40 -11.70 -10.32
C SER A 178 16.53 -10.77 -10.74
N LEU A 179 16.32 -10.04 -11.85
CA LEU A 179 17.24 -9.02 -12.32
C LEU A 179 17.34 -7.83 -11.34
N ASP A 180 16.22 -7.29 -10.86
CA ASP A 180 16.19 -6.21 -9.86
C ASP A 180 16.96 -6.62 -8.59
N MET A 181 16.74 -7.84 -8.10
CA MET A 181 17.43 -8.41 -6.94
C MET A 181 18.92 -8.64 -7.19
N SER A 182 19.34 -8.92 -8.42
CA SER A 182 20.76 -9.09 -8.76
C SER A 182 21.56 -7.78 -8.78
N PHE A 183 20.87 -6.64 -8.97
CA PHE A 183 21.48 -5.31 -8.94
C PHE A 183 21.41 -4.66 -7.56
N ASP A 184 20.60 -5.18 -6.64
CA ASP A 184 20.48 -4.64 -5.29
C ASP A 184 21.60 -5.22 -4.42
N ASP A 185 22.78 -4.60 -4.45
CA ASP A 185 23.89 -4.84 -3.51
C ASP A 185 23.52 -4.49 -2.04
N ARG A 186 22.30 -3.99 -1.82
CA ARG A 186 21.75 -3.79 -0.50
C ARG A 186 21.51 -5.16 0.11
N SER A 187 22.27 -5.49 1.14
CA SER A 187 21.89 -6.51 2.10
C SER A 187 20.45 -6.23 2.54
N VAL A 188 19.48 -6.97 1.97
CA VAL A 188 18.12 -6.95 2.49
C VAL A 188 18.28 -7.33 3.95
N VAL A 189 18.04 -6.36 4.84
CA VAL A 189 18.14 -6.58 6.28
C VAL A 189 17.21 -7.75 6.58
N GLY A 190 17.79 -8.92 6.82
CA GLY A 190 17.03 -10.12 7.16
C GLY A 190 16.45 -9.89 8.54
N PHE A 191 15.13 -9.72 8.63
CA PHE A 191 14.49 -9.41 9.91
C PHE A 191 14.30 -10.65 10.78
N GLY A 192 14.63 -11.85 10.28
CA GLY A 192 14.61 -13.09 11.05
C GLY A 192 13.21 -13.52 11.52
N TYR A 193 12.14 -12.95 10.97
CA TYR A 193 10.77 -13.29 11.37
C TYR A 193 10.41 -14.73 11.01
N THR A 194 9.80 -15.43 11.96
CA THR A 194 9.21 -16.76 11.77
C THR A 194 8.02 -16.72 10.80
N VAL A 195 7.66 -17.87 10.23
CA VAL A 195 6.49 -17.98 9.33
C VAL A 195 5.21 -17.51 10.03
N GLN A 196 5.04 -17.86 11.30
CA GLN A 196 3.91 -17.46 12.13
C GLN A 196 3.86 -15.94 12.28
N GLN A 197 4.97 -15.30 12.65
CA GLN A 197 5.05 -13.84 12.77
C GLN A 197 4.75 -13.14 11.44
N ARG A 198 5.19 -13.69 10.30
CA ARG A 198 4.90 -13.16 8.96
C ARG A 198 3.42 -13.24 8.61
N ILE A 199 2.76 -14.36 8.91
CA ILE A 199 1.31 -14.51 8.71
C ILE A 199 0.54 -13.50 9.57
N LEU A 200 0.94 -13.34 10.84
CA LEU A 200 0.33 -12.36 11.73
C LEU A 200 0.53 -10.93 11.20
N LEU A 201 1.77 -10.55 10.85
CA LEU A 201 2.14 -9.27 10.24
C LEU A 201 1.30 -8.96 9.01
N GLY A 202 1.22 -9.89 8.05
CA GLY A 202 0.46 -9.72 6.83
C GLY A 202 -1.03 -9.57 7.08
N THR A 203 -1.58 -10.35 8.00
CA THR A 203 -2.99 -10.23 8.40
C THR A 203 -3.29 -8.87 9.01
N ARG A 204 -2.47 -8.39 9.95
CA ARG A 204 -2.65 -7.05 10.53
C ARG A 204 -2.45 -5.97 9.48
N ALA A 205 -1.56 -6.15 8.51
CA ALA A 205 -1.42 -5.22 7.39
C ALA A 205 -2.71 -5.13 6.56
N VAL A 206 -3.36 -6.26 6.25
CA VAL A 206 -4.67 -6.25 5.58
C VAL A 206 -5.70 -5.45 6.40
N CYS A 207 -5.84 -5.74 7.69
CA CYS A 207 -6.74 -5.01 8.58
C CYS A 207 -6.40 -3.51 8.66
N PHE A 208 -5.11 -3.19 8.77
CA PHE A 208 -4.62 -1.82 8.81
C PHE A 208 -5.00 -1.06 7.53
N TYR A 209 -4.70 -1.60 6.35
CA TYR A 209 -5.02 -0.93 5.08
C TYR A 209 -6.53 -0.81 4.86
N LEU A 210 -7.32 -1.83 5.23
CA LEU A 210 -8.77 -1.73 5.16
C LEU A 210 -9.31 -0.68 6.13
N SER A 211 -8.77 -0.61 7.35
CA SER A 211 -9.13 0.42 8.33
C SER A 211 -8.80 1.83 7.83
N LYS A 212 -7.63 2.02 7.19
CA LYS A 212 -7.23 3.32 6.62
C LYS A 212 -8.04 3.68 5.37
N PHE A 213 -8.61 2.70 4.68
CA PHE A 213 -9.57 2.95 3.60
C PHE A 213 -10.91 3.46 4.13
N LEU A 214 -11.48 2.76 5.12
CA LEU A 214 -12.79 3.11 5.66
C LEU A 214 -12.74 4.38 6.51
N CYS A 215 -11.66 4.54 7.28
CA CYS A 215 -11.44 5.65 8.20
C CYS A 215 -10.00 6.17 8.03
N PRO A 216 -9.77 7.16 7.14
CA PRO A 216 -8.43 7.70 6.86
C PRO A 216 -7.96 8.68 7.95
N THR A 217 -7.93 8.25 9.21
CA THR A 217 -7.42 9.03 10.34
C THR A 217 -5.93 8.79 10.56
N ASP A 218 -5.26 9.77 11.16
CA ASP A 218 -3.85 9.67 11.60
C ASP A 218 -2.88 9.22 10.52
N LEU A 219 -3.11 9.66 9.28
CA LEU A 219 -2.22 9.39 8.17
C LEU A 219 -0.87 10.08 8.38
N VAL A 220 0.19 9.28 8.28
CA VAL A 220 1.58 9.70 8.44
C VAL A 220 2.44 8.89 7.48
N MET A 221 3.51 9.48 6.96
CA MET A 221 4.37 8.77 6.00
C MET A 221 5.05 7.54 6.63
N ILE A 222 5.58 7.70 7.84
CA ILE A 222 6.31 6.66 8.56
C ILE A 222 5.51 6.31 9.81
N TYR A 223 4.70 5.26 9.70
CA TYR A 223 3.91 4.75 10.81
C TYR A 223 4.80 4.15 11.92
N PRO A 224 4.34 4.19 13.18
CA PRO A 224 4.96 3.44 14.26
C PRO A 224 5.04 1.95 13.91
N ARG A 225 6.22 1.36 14.13
CA ARG A 225 6.43 -0.06 13.91
C ARG A 225 5.71 -0.85 15.01
N TRP A 226 5.00 -1.91 14.61
CA TRP A 226 4.34 -2.81 15.55
C TRP A 226 5.35 -3.62 16.34
N ASN A 227 5.07 -3.87 17.62
CA ASN A 227 5.92 -4.74 18.42
C ASN A 227 5.32 -6.16 18.42
N VAL A 228 5.90 -7.04 17.61
CA VAL A 228 5.40 -8.41 17.43
C VAL A 228 5.62 -9.27 18.70
N GLU A 229 6.53 -8.88 19.58
CA GLU A 229 6.86 -9.62 20.81
C GLU A 229 6.05 -9.15 22.03
N ILE A 230 5.70 -7.86 22.07
CA ILE A 230 5.03 -7.24 23.23
C ILE A 230 3.51 -7.07 23.02
N ASP A 231 3.05 -6.93 21.78
CA ASP A 231 1.61 -6.75 21.51
C ASP A 231 0.81 -8.00 21.91
N PRO A 232 -0.36 -7.85 22.57
CA PRO A 232 -1.14 -9.00 23.03
C PRO A 232 -1.50 -9.95 21.89
N LEU A 233 -1.20 -11.24 22.07
CA LEU A 233 -1.52 -12.30 21.10
C LEU A 233 -2.99 -12.27 20.66
N TYR A 234 -3.90 -11.90 21.56
CA TYR A 234 -5.33 -11.75 21.26
C TYR A 234 -5.62 -10.77 20.12
N VAL A 235 -4.91 -9.63 20.02
CA VAL A 235 -5.14 -8.63 18.95
C VAL A 235 -4.79 -9.21 17.58
N TRP A 236 -3.68 -9.95 17.51
CA TRP A 236 -3.19 -10.58 16.29
C TRP A 236 -4.06 -11.76 15.86
N HIS A 237 -4.43 -12.64 16.79
CA HIS A 237 -5.32 -13.76 16.52
C HIS A 237 -6.74 -13.32 16.18
N SER A 238 -7.24 -12.23 16.78
CA SER A 238 -8.55 -11.66 16.43
C SER A 238 -8.56 -11.08 15.02
N CYS A 239 -7.50 -10.38 14.61
CA CYS A 239 -7.35 -9.93 13.22
C CYS A 239 -7.34 -11.12 12.24
N PHE A 240 -6.60 -12.19 12.58
CA PHE A 240 -6.53 -13.39 11.76
C PHE A 240 -7.88 -14.10 11.65
N GLY A 241 -8.54 -14.33 12.78
CA GLY A 241 -9.88 -14.91 12.82
C GLY A 241 -10.89 -14.09 12.00
N ALA A 242 -10.89 -12.76 12.14
CA ALA A 242 -11.80 -11.88 11.40
C ALA A 242 -11.57 -11.92 9.88
N VAL A 243 -10.31 -11.83 9.44
CA VAL A 243 -9.97 -11.89 8.00
C VAL A 243 -10.29 -13.28 7.43
N ALA A 244 -9.90 -14.35 8.13
CA ALA A 244 -10.19 -15.71 7.70
C ALA A 244 -11.70 -15.95 7.61
N PHE A 245 -12.45 -15.55 8.64
CA PHE A 245 -13.92 -15.66 8.65
C PHE A 245 -14.54 -14.88 7.50
N LEU A 246 -14.11 -13.64 7.26
CA LEU A 246 -14.64 -12.82 6.16
C LEU A 246 -14.38 -13.45 4.79
N LEU A 247 -13.17 -13.97 4.56
CA LEU A 247 -12.81 -14.65 3.31
C LEU A 247 -13.60 -15.94 3.13
N LEU A 248 -13.77 -16.74 4.19
CA LEU A 248 -14.55 -17.97 4.14
C LEU A 248 -16.04 -17.69 3.90
N TYR A 249 -16.62 -16.72 4.61
CA TYR A 249 -18.01 -16.32 4.45
C TYR A 249 -18.28 -15.82 3.03
N LEU A 250 -17.48 -14.89 2.53
CA LEU A 250 -17.66 -14.33 1.19
C LEU A 250 -17.32 -15.35 0.10
N GLY A 251 -16.33 -16.23 0.34
CA GLY A 251 -16.03 -17.34 -0.55
C GLY A 251 -17.22 -18.30 -0.66
N TYR A 252 -17.79 -18.71 0.46
CA TYR A 252 -19.00 -19.54 0.51
C TYR A 252 -20.21 -18.85 -0.14
N ALA A 253 -20.45 -17.57 0.17
CA ALA A 253 -21.54 -16.78 -0.43
C ALA A 253 -21.37 -16.62 -1.95
N SER A 254 -20.13 -16.55 -2.44
CA SER A 254 -19.81 -16.46 -3.87
C SER A 254 -20.11 -17.75 -4.64
N MET A 255 -20.14 -18.89 -3.95
CA MET A 255 -20.45 -20.21 -4.52
C MET A 255 -21.94 -20.53 -4.43
N THR A 256 -22.63 -20.04 -3.39
CA THR A 256 -24.06 -20.31 -3.14
C THR A 256 -25.02 -19.32 -3.81
N GLY A 257 -24.50 -18.25 -4.43
CA GLY A 257 -25.26 -17.36 -5.31
C GLY A 257 -25.97 -16.18 -4.64
N GLY A 258 -25.97 -16.08 -3.31
CA GLY A 258 -26.72 -15.04 -2.59
C GLY A 258 -26.24 -13.60 -2.80
N MET A 259 -24.91 -13.36 -2.86
CA MET A 259 -24.30 -12.02 -3.01
C MET A 259 -23.54 -11.83 -4.33
N GLY A 260 -23.49 -12.88 -5.16
CA GLY A 260 -22.61 -12.94 -6.33
C GLY A 260 -21.12 -12.98 -5.97
N ARG A 261 -20.25 -12.94 -6.99
CA ARG A 261 -18.78 -13.03 -6.84
C ARG A 261 -18.08 -11.69 -6.62
N GLY A 262 -18.82 -10.57 -6.69
CA GLY A 262 -18.26 -9.22 -6.70
C GLY A 262 -17.48 -8.83 -5.44
N PRO A 263 -18.08 -8.93 -4.24
CA PRO A 263 -17.39 -8.58 -3.00
C PRO A 263 -16.13 -9.41 -2.79
N PHE A 264 -16.19 -10.72 -3.03
CA PHE A 264 -15.03 -11.60 -2.87
C PHE A 264 -13.94 -11.32 -3.90
N ALA A 265 -14.29 -11.16 -5.18
CA ALA A 265 -13.32 -10.78 -6.23
C ALA A 265 -12.60 -9.46 -5.89
N SER A 266 -13.33 -8.49 -5.33
CA SER A 266 -12.77 -7.21 -4.91
C SER A 266 -11.78 -7.35 -3.74
N LEU A 267 -12.06 -8.21 -2.77
CA LEU A 267 -11.12 -8.52 -1.69
C LEU A 267 -9.91 -9.34 -2.15
N LEU A 268 -10.10 -10.28 -3.09
CA LEU A 268 -8.98 -11.00 -3.72
C LEU A 268 -8.06 -10.01 -4.45
N PHE A 269 -8.63 -9.03 -5.17
CA PHE A 269 -7.85 -8.00 -5.84
C PHE A 269 -7.11 -7.12 -4.82
N PHE A 270 -7.77 -6.73 -3.72
CA PHE A 270 -7.14 -5.99 -2.64
C PHE A 270 -5.93 -6.73 -2.06
N GLY A 271 -6.09 -8.02 -1.73
CA GLY A 271 -5.02 -8.86 -1.21
C GLY A 271 -3.89 -9.07 -2.23
N ALA A 272 -4.23 -9.36 -3.49
CA ALA A 272 -3.25 -9.54 -4.56
C ALA A 272 -2.42 -8.27 -4.77
N ALA A 273 -3.07 -7.11 -4.90
CA ALA A 273 -2.41 -5.83 -5.08
C ALA A 273 -1.54 -5.42 -3.89
N LEU A 274 -1.93 -5.80 -2.66
CA LEU A 274 -1.11 -5.59 -1.46
C LEU A 274 0.02 -6.60 -1.30
N GLY A 275 -0.06 -7.77 -1.93
CA GLY A 275 0.83 -8.92 -1.73
C GLY A 275 2.32 -8.57 -1.51
N PRO A 276 2.95 -7.75 -2.39
CA PRO A 276 4.35 -7.35 -2.25
C PRO A 276 4.69 -6.55 -0.98
N SER A 277 3.67 -6.00 -0.30
CA SER A 277 3.78 -5.14 0.87
C SER A 277 3.18 -5.74 2.15
N LEU A 278 2.69 -6.99 2.11
CA LEU A 278 2.11 -7.68 3.27
C LEU A 278 3.16 -8.24 4.27
N CYS A 279 4.42 -7.82 4.19
CA CYS A 279 5.50 -8.29 5.08
C CYS A 279 5.70 -9.81 5.11
N LEU A 280 5.22 -10.53 4.09
CA LEU A 280 5.44 -11.97 3.93
C LEU A 280 6.89 -12.29 3.55
N VAL A 281 7.54 -11.35 2.87
CA VAL A 281 8.96 -11.39 2.51
C VAL A 281 9.60 -10.11 3.03
N ASP A 282 10.88 -10.19 3.40
CA ASP A 282 11.62 -9.01 3.84
C ASP A 282 11.83 -8.05 2.67
N TYR A 283 11.54 -6.78 2.91
CA TYR A 283 11.80 -5.71 1.95
C TYR A 283 12.35 -4.50 2.70
N SER A 284 13.21 -3.72 2.05
CA SER A 284 14.08 -2.73 2.72
C SER A 284 13.31 -1.63 3.47
N TYR A 285 12.03 -1.40 3.19
CA TYR A 285 11.26 -0.40 3.91
C TYR A 285 10.79 -0.86 5.31
N MET A 286 10.79 -2.18 5.58
CA MET A 286 10.46 -2.73 6.91
C MET A 286 11.39 -2.24 8.02
N GLN A 287 12.57 -1.70 7.67
CA GLN A 287 13.47 -1.05 8.63
C GLN A 287 12.87 0.24 9.22
N TYR A 288 11.99 0.91 8.47
CA TYR A 288 11.32 2.15 8.90
C TYR A 288 9.91 1.87 9.44
N SER A 289 9.11 1.07 8.72
CA SER A 289 7.75 0.71 9.08
C SER A 289 7.29 -0.52 8.28
N PHE A 290 6.38 -1.31 8.84
CA PHE A 290 5.74 -2.43 8.13
C PHE A 290 4.69 -2.00 7.12
N VAL A 291 4.14 -0.80 7.27
CA VAL A 291 3.05 -0.29 6.45
C VAL A 291 3.30 1.14 6.00
N ALA A 292 2.76 1.48 4.84
CA ALA A 292 2.78 2.84 4.31
C ALA A 292 1.62 3.07 3.34
N ASP A 293 1.05 4.27 3.38
CA ASP A 293 -0.10 4.68 2.57
C ASP A 293 0.06 4.38 1.08
N ARG A 294 1.26 4.63 0.56
CA ARG A 294 1.61 4.43 -0.85
C ARG A 294 1.44 2.98 -1.34
N PHE A 295 1.52 1.99 -0.46
CA PHE A 295 1.40 0.59 -0.86
C PHE A 295 -0.04 0.21 -1.20
N GLN A 296 -1.00 0.97 -0.69
CA GLN A 296 -2.42 0.74 -0.94
C GLN A 296 -2.92 1.35 -2.26
N TYR A 297 -2.06 2.05 -3.03
CA TYR A 297 -2.46 2.86 -4.19
C TYR A 297 -3.36 2.11 -5.18
N LEU A 298 -2.90 0.96 -5.70
CA LEU A 298 -3.70 0.10 -6.58
C LEU A 298 -4.76 -0.67 -5.79
N ALA A 299 -4.39 -1.20 -4.62
CA ALA A 299 -5.24 -2.08 -3.83
C ALA A 299 -6.60 -1.45 -3.47
N CYS A 300 -6.63 -0.16 -3.14
CA CYS A 300 -7.84 0.60 -2.85
C CYS A 300 -8.94 0.49 -3.93
N ALA A 301 -8.64 0.12 -5.18
CA ALA A 301 -9.67 -0.11 -6.19
C ALA A 301 -10.62 -1.26 -5.81
N GLY A 302 -10.15 -2.28 -5.08
CA GLY A 302 -10.97 -3.37 -4.58
C GLY A 302 -12.06 -2.90 -3.60
N PRO A 303 -11.69 -2.34 -2.43
CA PRO A 303 -12.67 -1.81 -1.48
C PRO A 303 -13.56 -0.71 -2.08
N ALA A 304 -13.05 0.13 -2.98
CA ALA A 304 -13.86 1.11 -3.69
C ALA A 304 -14.96 0.47 -4.54
N ALA A 305 -14.66 -0.64 -5.23
CA ALA A 305 -15.66 -1.39 -6.00
C ALA A 305 -16.72 -2.05 -5.10
N VAL A 306 -16.34 -2.52 -3.90
CA VAL A 306 -17.30 -3.04 -2.90
C VAL A 306 -18.25 -1.93 -2.48
N VAL A 307 -17.73 -0.77 -2.07
CA VAL A 307 -18.56 0.38 -1.67
C VAL A 307 -19.49 0.80 -2.81
N ALA A 308 -18.97 0.90 -4.03
CA ALA A 308 -19.78 1.25 -5.20
C ALA A 308 -20.94 0.27 -5.42
N GLY A 309 -20.66 -1.04 -5.39
CA GLY A 309 -21.69 -2.07 -5.57
C GLY A 309 -22.69 -2.16 -4.41
N SER A 310 -22.24 -1.93 -3.18
CA SER A 310 -23.14 -1.87 -2.02
C SER A 310 -24.09 -0.70 -2.10
N LEU A 311 -23.62 0.48 -2.53
CA LEU A 311 -24.46 1.65 -2.73
C LEU A 311 -25.48 1.42 -3.84
N ASP A 312 -25.06 0.89 -4.99
CA ASP A 312 -25.96 0.57 -6.10
C ASP A 312 -27.07 -0.42 -5.66
N ALA A 313 -26.71 -1.48 -4.93
CA ALA A 313 -27.66 -2.44 -4.38
C ALA A 313 -28.63 -1.82 -3.35
N LEU A 314 -28.15 -0.93 -2.48
CA LEU A 314 -28.98 -0.23 -1.50
C LEU A 314 -30.01 0.69 -2.19
N PHE A 315 -29.60 1.47 -3.19
CA PHE A 315 -30.53 2.34 -3.93
C PHE A 315 -31.49 1.55 -4.83
N GLY A 316 -31.03 0.44 -5.41
CA GLY A 316 -31.86 -0.45 -6.20
C GLY A 316 -32.96 -1.13 -5.39
N SER A 317 -32.66 -1.52 -4.14
CA SER A 317 -33.61 -2.20 -3.24
C SER A 317 -34.49 -1.25 -2.41
N ALA A 318 -34.12 0.03 -2.28
CA ALA A 318 -34.89 1.01 -1.52
C ALA A 318 -36.29 1.25 -2.11
N ARG A 319 -37.33 1.06 -1.29
CA ARG A 319 -38.74 1.36 -1.63
C ARG A 319 -39.12 2.80 -1.29
N ILE A 320 -38.32 3.76 -1.76
CA ILE A 320 -38.58 5.19 -1.57
C ILE A 320 -38.98 5.85 -2.91
N GLY A 321 -39.72 6.95 -2.86
CA GLY A 321 -40.14 7.68 -4.05
C GLY A 321 -38.95 8.17 -4.88
N GLU A 322 -39.11 8.26 -6.21
CA GLU A 322 -38.04 8.59 -7.15
C GLU A 322 -37.35 9.94 -6.84
N GLY A 323 -38.10 10.94 -6.39
CA GLY A 323 -37.55 12.22 -5.92
C GLY A 323 -36.63 12.07 -4.70
N ALA A 324 -37.02 11.23 -3.73
CA ALA A 324 -36.22 10.95 -2.54
C ALA A 324 -34.97 10.13 -2.89
N LYS A 325 -35.05 9.20 -3.86
CA LYS A 325 -33.88 8.47 -4.39
C LYS A 325 -32.86 9.43 -4.99
N ARG A 326 -33.31 10.34 -5.85
CA ARG A 326 -32.44 11.34 -6.49
C ARG A 326 -31.80 12.28 -5.47
N ALA A 327 -32.59 12.82 -4.54
CA ALA A 327 -32.05 13.68 -3.48
C ALA A 327 -31.01 12.94 -2.61
N SER A 328 -31.30 11.70 -2.21
CA SER A 328 -30.39 10.87 -1.43
C SER A 328 -29.11 10.53 -2.21
N ALA A 329 -29.22 10.21 -3.49
CA ALA A 329 -28.07 9.94 -4.36
C ALA A 329 -27.21 11.20 -4.57
N SER A 330 -27.82 12.37 -4.77
CA SER A 330 -27.11 13.65 -4.87
C SER A 330 -26.41 14.00 -3.56
N MET A 331 -27.07 13.84 -2.42
CA MET A 331 -26.49 14.09 -1.10
C MET A 331 -25.32 13.14 -0.82
N LEU A 332 -25.47 11.85 -1.13
CA LEU A 332 -24.40 10.88 -0.97
C LEU A 332 -23.25 11.16 -1.94
N GLY A 333 -23.53 11.50 -3.20
CA GLY A 333 -22.52 11.90 -4.17
C GLY A 333 -21.72 13.11 -3.70
N ALA A 334 -22.41 14.14 -3.16
CA ALA A 334 -21.75 15.27 -2.53
C ALA A 334 -20.90 14.85 -1.34
N LEU A 335 -21.39 13.97 -0.47
CA LEU A 335 -20.64 13.47 0.69
C LEU A 335 -19.37 12.71 0.27
N LEU A 336 -19.47 11.86 -0.76
CA LEU A 336 -18.37 11.05 -1.31
C LEU A 336 -17.31 11.89 -2.04
N VAL A 337 -17.64 13.09 -2.49
CA VAL A 337 -16.70 14.02 -3.12
C VAL A 337 -16.11 14.99 -2.09
N VAL A 338 -16.99 15.67 -1.35
CA VAL A 338 -16.62 16.76 -0.43
C VAL A 338 -15.82 16.24 0.75
N THR A 339 -16.23 15.13 1.39
CA THR A 339 -15.53 14.64 2.59
C THR A 339 -14.13 14.14 2.28
N PRO A 340 -13.93 13.21 1.31
CA PRO A 340 -12.59 12.75 0.96
C PRO A 340 -11.78 13.87 0.32
N GLY A 341 -12.39 14.77 -0.46
CA GLY A 341 -11.73 15.94 -1.03
C GLY A 341 -11.19 16.91 0.02
N ALA A 342 -12.00 17.24 1.04
CA ALA A 342 -11.60 18.10 2.15
C ALA A 342 -10.49 17.46 2.99
N LEU A 343 -10.62 16.17 3.31
CA LEU A 343 -9.59 15.41 4.04
C LEU A 343 -8.29 15.31 3.23
N THR A 344 -8.38 15.05 1.93
CA THR A 344 -7.26 15.03 1.00
C THR A 344 -6.56 16.38 0.95
N ASN A 345 -7.30 17.48 0.84
CA ASN A 345 -6.75 18.83 0.84
C ASN A 345 -6.10 19.20 2.17
N SER A 346 -6.72 18.82 3.30
CA SER A 346 -6.13 19.02 4.63
C SER A 346 -4.83 18.22 4.76
N HIS A 347 -4.82 16.97 4.30
CA HIS A 347 -3.67 16.09 4.41
C HIS A 347 -2.53 16.51 3.46
N SER A 348 -2.86 17.04 2.27
CA SER A 348 -1.87 17.44 1.26
C SER A 348 -0.98 18.58 1.70
N ARG A 349 -1.51 19.48 2.54
CA ARG A 349 -0.77 20.60 3.11
C ARG A 349 0.46 20.15 3.91
N HIS A 350 0.42 18.95 4.51
CA HIS A 350 1.56 18.39 5.23
C HIS A 350 2.71 17.93 4.34
N PHE A 351 2.50 17.81 3.02
CA PHE A 351 3.54 17.39 2.06
C PHE A 351 4.14 18.56 1.27
N LEU A 352 3.66 19.80 1.49
CA LEU A 352 4.14 20.97 0.75
C LEU A 352 5.47 21.52 1.30
N ASP A 353 5.75 21.32 2.59
CA ASP A 353 6.95 21.83 3.25
C ASP A 353 7.56 20.78 4.20
N GLY A 354 8.87 20.57 4.05
CA GLY A 354 9.66 19.72 4.95
C GLY A 354 9.57 20.16 6.42
N GLY A 355 9.40 21.47 6.66
CA GLY A 355 9.25 22.07 7.99
C GLY A 355 7.95 21.72 8.71
N THR A 356 6.89 21.32 7.99
CA THR A 356 5.64 20.80 8.60
C THR A 356 5.56 19.28 8.57
N TYR A 357 6.24 18.68 7.59
CA TYR A 357 6.22 17.25 7.32
C TYR A 357 6.91 16.41 8.40
N PHE A 358 8.18 16.68 8.70
CA PHE A 358 8.95 15.85 9.64
C PHE A 358 8.52 16.02 11.10
N PRO A 359 8.17 17.22 11.59
CA PRO A 359 7.61 17.36 12.95
C PRO A 359 6.35 16.53 13.17
N ARG A 360 5.47 16.41 12.15
CA ARG A 360 4.30 15.54 12.24
C ARG A 360 4.67 14.05 12.32
N VAL A 361 5.70 13.62 11.60
CA VAL A 361 6.23 12.25 11.71
C VAL A 361 6.74 11.99 13.12
N VAL A 362 7.46 12.94 13.72
CA VAL A 362 7.98 12.83 15.09
C VAL A 362 6.83 12.83 16.11
N ASP A 363 5.83 13.70 15.96
CA ASP A 363 4.66 13.76 16.83
C ASP A 363 3.88 12.43 16.84
N ARG A 364 3.63 11.85 15.65
CA ARG A 364 2.86 10.60 15.52
C ARG A 364 3.69 9.33 15.67
N ASN A 365 5.00 9.42 15.45
CA ASN A 365 5.94 8.32 15.61
C ASN A 365 7.22 8.84 16.31
N PRO A 366 7.17 9.06 17.63
CA PRO A 366 8.30 9.60 18.39
C PRO A 366 9.56 8.72 18.36
N ARG A 367 9.41 7.44 18.00
CA ARG A 367 10.51 6.46 17.88
C ARG A 367 11.17 6.47 16.49
N SER A 368 10.70 7.29 15.56
CA SER A 368 11.23 7.36 14.20
C SER A 368 12.58 8.07 14.14
N VAL A 369 13.68 7.32 14.17
CA VAL A 369 15.05 7.85 13.99
C VAL A 369 15.15 8.68 12.71
N HIS A 370 14.50 8.23 11.62
CA HIS A 370 14.48 8.96 10.35
C HIS A 370 13.68 10.26 10.42
N GLY A 371 12.58 10.28 11.17
CA GLY A 371 11.81 11.51 11.42
C GLY A 371 12.67 12.57 12.10
N TRP A 372 13.37 12.18 13.17
CA TRP A 372 14.27 13.05 13.93
C TRP A 372 15.48 13.54 13.13
N LYS A 373 16.11 12.66 12.33
CA LYS A 373 17.23 13.06 11.47
C LYS A 373 16.82 14.05 10.39
N ALA A 374 15.61 13.90 9.88
CA ALA A 374 15.15 14.68 8.73
C ALA A 374 14.40 15.95 9.13
N SER A 375 13.87 16.06 10.36
CA SER A 375 13.50 17.35 10.96
C SER A 375 14.70 18.26 11.22
N GLY A 376 15.92 17.75 10.99
CA GLY A 376 17.16 18.26 11.54
C GLY A 376 17.18 18.04 13.06
N GLY A 377 18.37 18.00 13.65
CA GLY A 377 18.54 18.45 15.05
C GLY A 377 18.23 19.95 15.19
N SER A 378 17.22 20.43 14.48
CA SER A 378 16.86 21.81 14.32
C SER A 378 16.22 22.25 15.63
N SER A 379 16.83 23.29 16.19
CA SER A 379 16.54 24.05 17.40
C SER A 379 15.11 24.56 17.59
N ARG A 380 14.14 24.04 16.81
CA ARG A 380 12.71 24.37 16.82
C ARG A 380 11.80 23.25 17.29
N VAL A 381 12.32 22.06 17.64
CA VAL A 381 11.55 21.14 18.47
C VAL A 381 11.47 21.78 19.84
N ASP A 382 10.33 22.42 20.08
CA ASP A 382 10.00 23.19 21.27
C ASP A 382 10.50 22.48 22.54
N ARG A 383 11.14 23.24 23.44
CA ARG A 383 11.66 22.79 24.76
C ARG A 383 10.58 22.17 25.67
N ARG A 384 9.37 21.98 25.18
CA ARG A 384 8.17 21.51 25.88
C ARG A 384 7.89 20.01 25.74
N PHE A 385 8.56 19.27 24.85
CA PHE A 385 8.36 17.82 24.74
C PHE A 385 9.40 17.07 25.59
N THR A 386 8.88 16.50 26.67
CA THR A 386 9.54 15.67 27.71
C THR A 386 10.88 15.06 27.29
N THR A 387 11.91 15.45 28.04
CA THR A 387 13.34 15.12 27.90
C THR A 387 13.65 13.66 27.58
N GLY A 388 12.87 12.68 28.07
CA GLY A 388 13.14 11.25 27.87
C GLY A 388 13.05 10.77 26.41
N ALA A 389 12.00 11.10 25.67
CA ALA A 389 11.82 10.59 24.30
C ALA A 389 12.81 11.21 23.30
N ALA A 390 13.09 12.51 23.47
CA ALA A 390 14.09 13.21 22.68
C ALA A 390 15.52 12.72 23.00
N GLU A 391 15.81 12.38 24.27
CA GLU A 391 17.08 11.80 24.68
C GLU A 391 17.25 10.36 24.19
N MET A 392 16.21 9.54 24.21
CA MET A 392 16.21 8.21 23.58
C MET A 392 16.42 8.29 22.07
N ALA A 393 15.81 9.27 21.40
CA ALA A 393 16.00 9.49 19.97
C ALA A 393 17.43 9.97 19.66
N ARG A 394 17.99 10.90 20.45
CA ARG A 394 19.40 11.32 20.36
C ARG A 394 20.34 10.13 20.57
N ASN A 395 20.14 9.34 21.62
CA ASN A 395 20.93 8.14 21.88
C ASN A 395 20.81 7.09 20.76
N ALA A 396 19.64 6.95 20.14
CA ALA A 396 19.45 6.06 18.99
C ALA A 396 20.13 6.57 17.72
N VAL A 397 20.09 7.89 17.48
CA VAL A 397 20.83 8.56 16.39
C VAL A 397 22.33 8.37 16.58
N ASP A 398 22.86 8.66 17.77
CA ASP A 398 24.28 8.54 18.10
C ASP A 398 24.77 7.09 18.01
N ARG A 399 23.93 6.12 18.39
CA ARG A 399 24.27 4.69 18.30
C ARG A 399 24.32 4.21 16.85
N TRP A 400 23.38 4.68 16.02
CA TRP A 400 23.37 4.38 14.60
C TRP A 400 24.53 5.03 13.86
N GLU A 401 24.87 6.28 14.17
CA GLU A 401 26.00 6.99 13.55
C GLU A 401 27.32 6.30 13.85
N ARG A 402 27.51 5.86 15.11
CA ARG A 402 28.65 5.04 15.51
C ARG A 402 28.71 3.69 14.79
N SER A 403 27.57 3.02 14.56
CA SER A 403 27.58 1.75 13.82
C SER A 403 27.93 1.93 12.35
N THR A 404 27.37 2.96 11.68
CA THR A 404 27.70 3.26 10.27
C THR A 404 29.13 3.77 10.09
N ALA A 405 29.66 4.55 11.05
CA ALA A 405 31.05 5.00 11.02
C ALA A 405 32.02 3.82 11.21
N ALA A 406 31.71 2.90 12.12
CA ALA A 406 32.49 1.68 12.33
C ALA A 406 32.43 0.71 11.14
N GLU A 407 31.31 0.66 10.39
CA GLU A 407 31.20 -0.09 9.14
C GLU A 407 32.01 0.56 8.01
N ALA A 408 31.93 1.89 7.85
CA ALA A 408 32.70 2.63 6.85
C ALA A 408 34.22 2.57 7.09
N GLU A 409 34.66 2.57 8.36
CA GLU A 409 36.06 2.43 8.74
C GLU A 409 36.60 1.02 8.48
N ARG A 410 35.77 -0.03 8.60
CA ARG A 410 36.13 -1.41 8.27
C ARG A 410 36.25 -1.67 6.77
N ASP A 411 35.38 -1.05 5.97
CA ASP A 411 35.46 -1.12 4.50
C ASP A 411 36.68 -0.37 3.96
N HIS A 412 37.07 0.75 4.58
CA HIS A 412 38.30 1.48 4.23
C HIS A 412 39.60 0.72 4.54
N LEU A 413 39.59 -0.19 5.51
CA LEU A 413 40.76 -0.98 5.91
C LEU A 413 40.87 -2.31 5.13
N GLY A 414 40.10 -2.53 4.07
CA GLY A 414 40.22 -3.69 3.18
C GLY A 414 39.84 -5.03 3.82
N GLY A 415 39.13 -5.02 4.95
CA GLY A 415 38.68 -6.23 5.62
C GLY A 415 37.58 -6.92 4.80
N ARG A 416 37.80 -8.17 4.38
CA ARG A 416 36.72 -8.99 3.78
C ARG A 416 35.50 -9.00 4.70
N PRO A 417 34.27 -8.83 4.18
CA PRO A 417 33.07 -8.90 5.00
C PRO A 417 32.98 -10.28 5.63
N SER A 418 33.00 -10.34 6.96
CA SER A 418 32.93 -11.60 7.69
C SER A 418 31.56 -12.22 7.49
N ARG A 419 31.51 -13.48 7.02
CA ARG A 419 30.36 -14.38 7.21
C ARG A 419 30.12 -14.53 8.72
N MET A 420 29.35 -13.63 9.31
CA MET A 420 28.97 -13.70 10.73
C MET A 420 27.44 -13.60 10.88
N TYR A 421 26.74 -14.45 10.14
CA TYR A 421 25.41 -14.94 10.52
C TYR A 421 25.42 -16.47 10.37
N ALA A 422 26.33 -17.12 11.09
CA ALA A 422 26.19 -18.53 11.45
C ALA A 422 25.69 -18.56 12.90
N GLY A 423 24.63 -19.34 13.12
CA GLY A 423 23.77 -19.27 14.29
C GLY A 423 24.50 -19.20 15.64
N GLY A 424 24.12 -18.20 16.43
CA GLY A 424 24.47 -18.07 17.82
C GLY A 424 23.31 -17.41 18.56
N ARG A 425 22.73 -18.14 19.52
CA ARG A 425 21.66 -17.68 20.41
C ARG A 425 22.20 -16.53 21.26
N ASP A 426 21.98 -15.29 20.87
CA ASP A 426 22.12 -14.18 21.82
C ASP A 426 21.21 -13.00 21.44
N SER A 427 19.92 -13.17 21.69
CA SER A 427 18.89 -12.11 21.58
C SER A 427 18.95 -11.10 22.74
N SER A 428 19.94 -11.17 23.63
CA SER A 428 20.01 -10.33 24.83
C SER A 428 20.69 -8.97 24.63
N ARG A 429 21.41 -8.74 23.53
CA ARG A 429 22.13 -7.46 23.30
C ARG A 429 21.29 -6.31 22.73
N PHE A 430 20.03 -6.57 22.41
CA PHE A 430 19.03 -5.54 22.05
C PHE A 430 17.83 -5.52 23.01
N GLY A 431 17.98 -6.15 24.18
CA GLY A 431 16.98 -6.17 25.25
C GLY A 431 16.92 -4.84 25.99
N PHE A 432 15.73 -4.25 26.00
CA PHE A 432 15.35 -3.07 26.75
C PHE A 432 15.28 -3.40 28.25
N ASP A 433 15.83 -2.54 29.13
CA ASP A 433 15.71 -2.67 30.59
C ASP A 433 14.26 -2.35 31.03
N PRO A 434 13.53 -3.30 31.65
CA PRO A 434 12.16 -3.09 32.12
C PRO A 434 12.03 -2.03 33.24
N ALA A 435 13.13 -1.61 33.87
CA ALA A 435 13.08 -0.67 34.99
C ALA A 435 12.64 0.75 34.58
N ALA A 436 12.81 1.13 33.31
CA ALA A 436 12.43 2.46 32.80
C ALA A 436 10.91 2.65 32.63
N GLU A 437 10.10 1.60 32.79
CA GLU A 437 8.64 1.66 32.60
C GLU A 437 7.89 2.15 33.86
N ARG A 438 8.54 2.14 35.03
CA ARG A 438 7.87 2.55 36.30
C ARG A 438 7.76 4.07 36.49
N THR A 439 8.55 4.87 35.80
CA THR A 439 8.57 6.34 35.99
C THR A 439 7.51 7.11 35.20
N VAL A 440 6.75 6.45 34.32
CA VAL A 440 5.77 7.14 33.45
C VAL A 440 4.31 6.98 33.94
N ARG A 441 4.04 6.16 34.96
CA ARG A 441 2.67 5.91 35.47
C ARG A 441 2.29 6.57 36.80
N GLY A 442 3.12 7.46 37.37
CA GLY A 442 2.82 8.14 38.64
C GLY A 442 2.61 9.64 38.49
N GLY A 443 1.43 10.07 38.07
CA GLY A 443 0.99 11.47 38.19
C GLY A 443 -0.15 11.58 39.21
N HIS A 444 -0.04 12.56 40.11
CA HIS A 444 -1.03 13.08 41.09
C HIS A 444 -0.93 12.58 42.55
N GLY A 445 -0.40 13.46 43.41
CA GLY A 445 -0.48 13.45 44.88
C GLY A 445 0.17 14.72 45.44
N THR A 446 -0.52 15.40 46.35
CA THR A 446 -0.33 16.75 46.92
C THR A 446 0.99 17.05 47.64
N PRO A 447 1.34 18.34 47.88
CA PRO A 447 2.55 18.73 48.61
C PRO A 447 2.28 18.80 50.12
N GLU A 448 2.90 17.93 50.92
CA GLU A 448 3.04 18.12 52.36
C GLU A 448 4.43 17.75 52.86
N GLU A 449 4.81 18.51 53.89
CA GLU A 449 6.04 18.60 54.66
C GLU A 449 6.70 17.28 55.08
N GLY A 450 8.03 17.32 55.28
CA GLY A 450 8.71 16.29 56.07
C GLY A 450 10.23 16.26 55.93
N HIS A 451 10.91 17.05 56.77
CA HIS A 451 12.32 16.87 57.13
C HIS A 451 12.73 15.40 57.30
N ARG A 452 13.88 14.99 56.71
CA ARG A 452 15.04 14.51 57.49
C ARG A 452 16.25 14.18 56.61
N ILE A 453 17.34 14.80 57.03
CA ILE A 453 18.75 14.51 56.76
C ILE A 453 19.09 13.09 57.27
N ARG A 454 19.80 12.30 56.46
CA ARG A 454 20.97 11.54 56.94
C ARG A 454 21.86 11.05 55.80
N ARG A 455 23.13 11.43 55.91
CA ARG A 455 24.30 10.75 55.35
C ARG A 455 24.37 9.32 55.89
N GLU A 456 24.82 8.39 55.07
CA GLU A 456 26.17 7.81 55.12
C GLU A 456 26.55 7.27 53.75
#